data_AF-A0A970BEY3-F1
#
_entry.id   AF-A0A970BEY3-F1
#
_cell.length_a   1.000
_cell.length_b   1.000
_cell.length_c   1.000
_cell.angle_alpha   90.00
_cell.angle_beta   90.00
_cell.angle_gamma   90.00
#
_symmetry.space_group_name_H-M   'P 1'
#
loop_
_entity.id
_entity.type
_entity.pdbx_description
1 polymer ?
#
loop_
_entity_poly.entity_id
_entity_poly.type
_entity_poly.pdbx_seq_one_letter_code
_entity_poly.pdbx_strand_id
1 'polypeptide(L)'
;MNKTIFEQSEFWITAKGEVCKIEEMETLHLLNILRMFELKPTIIQSLLIKEVNEIWGLNKEASLNNITSLSNDQLKEYFYKCKLYKAMREELEKRGVNVAQMLKNFRGE
;
A
#
# COMPACT_ATOMS: atom_id res chain seq x y z
N MET A 1 9.63 -12.37 -12.60
CA MET A 1 8.94 -11.13 -13.03
C MET A 1 8.62 -10.37 -11.75
N ASN A 2 9.50 -9.46 -11.34
CA ASN A 2 9.41 -8.84 -10.00
C ASN A 2 8.30 -7.79 -9.97
N LYS A 3 7.10 -8.21 -9.58
CA LYS A 3 5.96 -7.32 -9.32
C LYS A 3 6.15 -6.69 -7.94
N THR A 4 5.95 -5.39 -7.85
CA THR A 4 5.94 -4.66 -6.57
C THR A 4 4.82 -5.17 -5.66
N ILE A 5 4.94 -4.96 -4.35
CA ILE A 5 3.94 -5.24 -3.32
C ILE A 5 2.62 -4.54 -3.64
N PHE A 6 2.68 -3.35 -4.24
CA PHE A 6 1.51 -2.59 -4.68
C PHE A 6 0.80 -3.19 -5.91
N GLU A 7 1.49 -4.04 -6.67
CA GLU A 7 0.94 -4.80 -7.79
C GLU A 7 0.42 -6.19 -7.38
N GLN A 8 0.54 -6.57 -6.10
CA GLN A 8 -0.03 -7.81 -5.56
C GLN A 8 -1.50 -7.61 -5.24
N SER A 9 -2.36 -8.52 -5.71
CA SER A 9 -3.79 -8.53 -5.42
C SER A 9 -4.22 -9.65 -4.46
N GLU A 10 -3.32 -10.58 -4.15
CA GLU A 10 -3.64 -11.77 -3.35
C GLU A 10 -3.00 -11.71 -1.96
N PHE A 11 -1.85 -11.05 -1.85
CA PHE A 11 -1.00 -11.10 -0.66
C PHE A 11 -0.58 -9.71 -0.18
N TRP A 12 -0.45 -9.59 1.13
CA TRP A 12 0.28 -8.53 1.82
C TRP A 12 1.57 -9.11 2.39
N ILE A 13 2.67 -8.36 2.29
CA ILE A 13 3.95 -8.75 2.90
C ILE A 13 4.22 -7.83 4.08
N THR A 14 4.36 -8.40 5.28
CA THR A 14 4.64 -7.62 6.49
C THR A 14 6.07 -7.07 6.47
N ALA A 15 6.38 -6.14 7.38
CA ALA A 15 7.74 -5.63 7.54
C ALA A 15 8.77 -6.73 7.88
N LYS A 16 8.32 -7.86 8.43
CA LYS A 16 9.16 -9.04 8.74
C LYS A 16 9.35 -9.98 7.54
N GLY A 17 8.74 -9.68 6.40
CA GLY A 17 8.76 -10.53 5.22
C GLY A 17 7.74 -11.68 5.26
N GLU A 18 6.81 -11.66 6.21
CA GLU A 18 5.74 -12.67 6.28
C GLU A 18 4.70 -12.41 5.21
N VAL A 19 4.29 -13.45 4.49
CA VAL A 19 3.28 -13.37 3.43
C VAL A 19 1.92 -13.71 4.04
N CYS A 20 0.99 -12.77 3.97
CA CYS A 20 -0.39 -12.94 4.43
C CYS A 20 -1.33 -12.88 3.23
N LYS A 21 -2.22 -13.86 3.07
CA LYS A 21 -3.30 -13.75 2.07
C LYS A 21 -4.34 -12.74 2.54
N ILE A 22 -4.74 -11.83 1.65
CA ILE A 22 -5.69 -10.76 1.98
C ILE A 22 -7.01 -11.33 2.49
N GLU A 23 -7.51 -12.40 1.88
CA GLU A 23 -8.77 -13.07 2.27
C GLU A 23 -8.71 -13.71 3.68
N GLU A 24 -7.54 -14.14 4.12
CA GLU A 24 -7.33 -14.80 5.43
C GLU A 24 -6.99 -13.80 6.55
N MET A 25 -6.74 -12.53 6.22
CA MET A 25 -6.39 -11.51 7.21
C MET A 25 -7.60 -11.03 7.99
N GLU A 26 -7.43 -10.73 9.27
CA GLU A 26 -8.44 -10.09 10.11
C GLU A 26 -8.86 -8.71 9.57
N THR A 27 -10.15 -8.37 9.70
CA THR A 27 -10.70 -7.08 9.24
C THR A 27 -9.95 -5.89 9.83
N LEU A 28 -9.61 -5.96 11.13
CA LEU A 28 -8.84 -4.92 11.81
C LEU A 28 -7.43 -4.77 11.22
N HIS A 29 -6.80 -5.87 10.80
CA HIS A 29 -5.48 -5.83 10.20
C HIS A 29 -5.52 -5.10 8.85
N LEU A 30 -6.48 -5.46 7.98
CA LEU A 30 -6.68 -4.77 6.70
C LEU A 30 -6.94 -3.26 6.89
N LEU A 31 -7.81 -2.90 7.84
CA LEU A 31 -8.07 -1.49 8.17
C LEU A 31 -6.84 -0.75 8.68
N ASN A 32 -6.02 -1.40 9.51
CA ASN A 32 -4.78 -0.81 10.01
C ASN A 32 -3.77 -0.54 8.89
N ILE A 33 -3.71 -1.39 7.87
CA ILE A 33 -2.86 -1.16 6.70
C ILE A 33 -3.36 0.05 5.91
N LEU A 34 -4.66 0.12 5.62
CA LEU A 34 -5.24 1.29 4.94
C LEU A 34 -5.00 2.57 5.75
N ARG A 35 -5.23 2.53 7.06
CA ARG A 35 -4.97 3.66 7.98
C ARG A 35 -3.51 4.08 7.98
N MET A 36 -2.58 3.12 7.98
CA MET A 36 -1.15 3.40 7.99
C MET A 36 -0.75 4.18 6.74
N PHE A 37 -1.19 3.75 5.56
CA PHE A 37 -0.90 4.46 4.31
C PHE A 37 -1.63 5.80 4.20
N GLU A 38 -2.84 5.90 4.76
CA GLU A 38 -3.58 7.16 4.84
C GLU A 38 -2.87 8.22 5.71
N LEU A 39 -2.42 7.82 6.89
CA LEU A 39 -1.86 8.74 7.89
C LEU A 39 -0.36 8.96 7.72
N LYS A 40 0.35 8.00 7.13
CA LYS A 40 1.81 8.04 6.94
C LYS A 40 2.18 7.64 5.50
N PRO A 41 1.88 8.48 4.50
CA PRO A 41 2.16 8.17 3.10
C PRO A 41 3.65 7.92 2.81
N THR A 42 4.56 8.46 3.62
CA THR A 42 6.01 8.22 3.52
C THR A 42 6.39 6.74 3.66
N ILE A 43 5.53 5.90 4.26
CA ILE A 43 5.72 4.44 4.30
C ILE A 43 5.59 3.85 2.89
N ILE A 44 4.69 4.36 2.05
CA ILE A 44 4.55 3.97 0.64
C ILE A 44 5.86 4.25 -0.09
N GLN A 45 6.39 5.46 0.09
CA GLN A 45 7.67 5.88 -0.49
C GLN A 45 8.82 4.95 -0.05
N SER A 46 8.86 4.59 1.23
CA SER A 46 9.90 3.71 1.79
C SER A 46 9.85 2.30 1.20
N LEU A 47 8.64 1.75 1.02
CA LEU A 47 8.44 0.45 0.37
C LEU A 47 8.87 0.50 -1.10
N LEU A 48 8.49 1.54 -1.84
CA LEU A 48 8.90 1.71 -3.24
C LEU A 48 10.43 1.83 -3.38
N ILE A 49 11.08 2.58 -2.50
CA ILE A 49 12.56 2.70 -2.47
C ILE A 49 13.21 1.35 -2.23
N LYS A 50 12.72 0.58 -1.26
CA LYS A 50 13.22 -0.77 -0.95
C LYS A 50 13.12 -1.68 -2.17
N GLU A 51 11.98 -1.67 -2.86
CA GLU A 51 11.77 -2.49 -4.05
C GLU A 51 12.63 -2.08 -5.23
N VAL A 52 12.83 -0.78 -5.47
CA VAL A 52 13.76 -0.31 -6.49
C VAL A 52 15.18 -0.81 -6.21
N ASN A 53 15.61 -0.79 -4.95
CA ASN A 53 16.93 -1.30 -4.55
C ASN A 53 17.08 -2.80 -4.77
N GLU A 54 16.03 -3.59 -4.55
CA GLU A 54 16.04 -5.05 -4.67
C GLU A 54 15.83 -5.55 -6.11
N ILE A 55 15.08 -4.79 -6.93
CA ILE A 55 14.62 -5.23 -8.26
C ILE A 55 15.41 -4.59 -9.42
N TRP A 56 15.81 -3.31 -9.31
CA TRP A 56 16.25 -2.52 -10.46
C TRP A 56 17.73 -2.12 -10.37
N GLY A 57 18.61 -3.03 -10.78
CA GLY A 57 20.07 -2.82 -10.77
C GLY A 57 20.62 -1.79 -11.77
N LEU A 58 19.82 -1.26 -12.72
CA LEU A 58 20.32 -0.43 -13.84
C LEU A 58 19.70 0.98 -13.98
N ASN A 59 18.55 1.28 -13.36
CA ASN A 59 17.91 2.62 -13.40
C ASN A 59 17.61 3.18 -11.99
N LYS A 60 18.34 2.68 -10.99
CA LYS A 60 18.13 2.95 -9.58
C LYS A 60 18.08 4.44 -9.25
N GLU A 61 19.04 5.24 -9.71
CA GLU A 61 19.11 6.67 -9.35
C GLU A 61 17.93 7.49 -9.89
N ALA A 62 17.55 7.31 -11.16
CA ALA A 62 16.41 8.01 -11.75
C ALA A 62 15.08 7.58 -11.11
N SER A 63 14.90 6.28 -10.86
CA SER A 63 13.70 5.76 -10.19
C SER A 63 13.60 6.22 -8.74
N LEU A 64 14.72 6.24 -8.00
CA LEU A 64 14.76 6.76 -6.62
C LEU A 64 14.44 8.25 -6.58
N ASN A 65 15.05 9.07 -7.45
CA ASN A 65 14.76 10.50 -7.52
C ASN A 65 13.27 10.75 -7.74
N ASN A 66 12.68 10.07 -8.74
CA ASN A 66 11.24 10.18 -9.02
C ASN A 66 10.36 9.80 -7.82
N ILE A 67 10.70 8.74 -7.08
CA ILE A 67 9.96 8.32 -5.89
C ILE A 67 10.14 9.31 -4.74
N THR A 68 11.36 9.78 -4.49
CA THR A 68 11.67 10.72 -3.41
C THR A 68 11.08 12.11 -3.61
N SER A 69 10.78 12.49 -4.86
CA SER A 69 10.12 13.75 -5.21
C SER A 69 8.60 13.73 -5.09
N LEU A 70 7.97 12.57 -4.85
CA LEU A 70 6.52 12.49 -4.71
C LEU A 70 6.04 13.18 -3.42
N SER A 71 5.01 14.01 -3.55
CA SER A 71 4.30 14.57 -2.39
C SER A 71 3.47 13.51 -1.68
N ASN A 72 3.04 13.80 -0.45
CA ASN A 72 2.13 12.91 0.30
C ASN A 72 0.84 12.60 -0.48
N ASP A 73 0.29 13.59 -1.18
CA ASP A 73 -0.94 13.40 -1.96
C ASP A 73 -0.70 12.51 -3.18
N GLN A 74 0.44 12.68 -3.86
CA GLN A 74 0.82 11.80 -4.98
C GLN A 74 1.08 10.37 -4.51
N LEU A 75 1.67 10.18 -3.33
CA LEU A 75 1.85 8.86 -2.72
C LEU A 75 0.51 8.19 -2.40
N LYS A 76 -0.44 8.95 -1.82
CA LYS A 76 -1.80 8.45 -1.56
C LYS A 76 -2.53 8.10 -2.86
N GLU A 77 -2.45 8.97 -3.86
CA GLU A 77 -3.06 8.75 -5.17
C GLU A 77 -2.50 7.48 -5.84
N TYR A 78 -1.18 7.29 -5.79
CA TYR A 78 -0.53 6.06 -6.24
C TYR A 78 -1.10 4.83 -5.51
N PHE A 79 -1.18 4.90 -4.19
CA PHE A 79 -1.73 3.82 -3.38
C PHE A 79 -3.19 3.50 -3.71
N TYR A 80 -4.08 4.49 -3.85
CA TYR A 80 -5.49 4.22 -4.19
C TYR A 80 -5.68 3.63 -5.59
N LYS A 81 -4.74 3.87 -6.51
CA LYS A 81 -4.77 3.32 -7.87
C LYS A 81 -4.21 1.89 -7.94
N CYS A 82 -3.40 1.47 -6.96
CA CYS A 82 -2.71 0.19 -7.00
C CYS A 82 -3.64 -1.01 -6.78
N LYS A 83 -3.18 -2.20 -7.16
CA LYS A 83 -3.97 -3.45 -7.05
C LYS A 83 -4.15 -3.90 -5.61
N LEU A 84 -3.14 -3.70 -4.79
CA LEU A 84 -3.16 -4.06 -3.37
C LEU A 84 -4.29 -3.33 -2.64
N TYR A 85 -4.42 -2.01 -2.83
CA TYR A 85 -5.50 -1.22 -2.24
C TYR A 85 -6.87 -1.71 -2.69
N LYS A 86 -7.05 -1.96 -3.99
CA LYS A 86 -8.33 -2.44 -4.54
C LYS A 86 -8.72 -3.78 -3.92
N ALA A 87 -7.79 -4.72 -3.84
CA ALA A 87 -8.04 -6.03 -3.23
C ALA A 87 -8.40 -5.92 -1.73
N MET A 88 -7.65 -5.14 -0.94
CA MET A 88 -7.97 -4.93 0.47
C MET A 88 -9.31 -4.23 0.67
N ARG A 89 -9.62 -3.24 -0.17
CA ARG A 89 -10.89 -2.53 -0.14
C ARG A 89 -12.05 -3.46 -0.47
N GLU A 90 -11.94 -4.24 -1.55
CA GLU A 90 -12.97 -5.21 -1.95
C GLU A 90 -13.22 -6.24 -0.86
N GLU A 91 -12.16 -6.75 -0.22
CA GLU A 91 -12.30 -7.70 0.88
C GLU A 91 -12.98 -7.08 2.11
N LEU A 92 -12.64 -5.85 2.46
CA LEU A 92 -13.32 -5.12 3.54
C LEU A 92 -14.80 -4.85 3.22
N GLU A 93 -15.11 -4.45 1.98
CA GLU A 93 -16.49 -4.20 1.54
C GLU A 93 -17.32 -5.49 1.53
N LYS A 94 -16.75 -6.63 1.11
CA LYS A 94 -17.39 -7.95 1.22
C LYS A 94 -17.76 -8.31 2.66
N ARG A 95 -16.97 -7.84 3.64
CA ARG A 95 -17.20 -8.04 5.07
C ARG A 95 -18.15 -7.00 5.69
N GLY A 96 -18.77 -6.15 4.88
CA GLY A 96 -19.73 -5.13 5.33
C GLY A 96 -19.09 -3.86 5.90
N VAL A 97 -17.78 -3.65 5.69
CA VAL A 97 -17.11 -2.44 6.17
C VAL A 97 -17.30 -1.29 5.19
N ASN A 98 -17.76 -0.14 5.68
CA ASN A 98 -17.79 1.09 4.90
C ASN A 98 -16.40 1.73 4.84
N VAL A 99 -15.57 1.28 3.89
CA VAL A 99 -14.18 1.74 3.75
C VAL A 99 -14.10 3.24 3.50
N ALA A 100 -15.00 3.80 2.69
CA ALA A 100 -15.03 5.24 2.41
C ALA A 100 -15.26 6.07 3.68
N GLN A 101 -16.19 5.65 4.55
CA GLN A 101 -16.40 6.31 5.83
C GLN A 101 -15.21 6.14 6.77
N MET A 102 -14.59 4.95 6.81
CA MET A 102 -13.41 4.72 7.64
C MET A 102 -12.23 5.61 7.23
N LEU A 103 -12.01 5.83 5.93
CA LEU A 103 -10.97 6.73 5.45
C LEU A 103 -11.20 8.19 5.88
N LYS A 104 -12.46 8.66 5.84
CA LYS A 104 -12.83 9.99 6.39
C LYS A 104 -12.55 10.07 7.89
N ASN A 105 -12.98 9.06 8.64
CA ASN A 105 -12.74 8.97 10.08
C ASN A 105 -11.24 9.00 10.42
N PHE A 106 -10.39 8.39 9.59
CA PHE A 106 -8.94 8.44 9.79
C PHE A 106 -8.39 9.87 9.65
N ARG A 107 -8.92 10.65 8.70
CA ARG A 107 -8.54 12.05 8.48
C ARG A 107 -9.10 13.00 9.53
N GLY A 108 -10.06 12.55 10.33
CA GLY A 108 -10.79 13.40 11.28
C GLY A 108 -11.85 14.27 10.62
N GLU A 109 -12.36 13.83 9.45
CA GLU A 109 -13.42 14.48 8.65
C GLU A 109 -14.82 13.97 9.00
#